data_AF-A0A3C0SZX3-F1
#
_entry.id   AF-A0A3C0SZX3-F1
#
_cell.length_a   1.000
_cell.length_b   1.000
_cell.length_c   1.000
_cell.angle_alpha   90.00
_cell.angle_beta   90.00
_cell.angle_gamma   90.00
#
_symmetry.space_group_name_H-M   'P 1'
#
loop_
_entity.id
_entity.type
_entity.pdbx_description
1 polymer ?
#
loop_
_entity_poly.entity_id
_entity_poly.type
_entity_poly.pdbx_seq_one_letter_code
_entity_poly.pdbx_strand_id
1 'polypeptide(L)'
;MKKNQRRILTLILAAFILMGLFSCSLFEPDFIAWEHVVVASNYTDMGDYGVYKIVDERFNTKDWYDVWMDDEYWDPDLGWSSFEGLYDSDVGRMYFEPEYYEGYTEWNTFTDIDIIGATLRFYRRSYPEPLFPE
;
A
#
# COMPACT_ATOMS: atom_id res chain seq x y z
N MET A 1 7.03 24.98 -50.26
CA MET A 1 5.81 24.76 -49.45
C MET A 1 5.09 26.08 -49.21
N LYS A 2 3.81 26.19 -49.58
CA LYS A 2 3.01 27.41 -49.38
C LYS A 2 2.80 27.65 -47.87
N LYS A 3 2.82 28.92 -47.42
CA LYS A 3 2.69 29.36 -46.01
C LYS A 3 1.52 28.68 -45.27
N ASN A 4 0.44 28.36 -45.97
CA ASN A 4 -0.74 27.70 -45.42
C ASN A 4 -0.50 26.23 -45.05
N GLN A 5 0.35 25.50 -45.78
CA GLN A 5 0.66 24.10 -45.44
C GLN A 5 1.51 23.97 -44.18
N ARG A 6 2.40 24.93 -43.90
CA ARG A 6 3.18 24.95 -42.65
C ARG A 6 2.27 25.14 -41.44
N ARG A 7 1.26 26.00 -41.53
CA ARG A 7 0.29 26.26 -40.44
C ARG A 7 -0.57 25.04 -40.11
N ILE A 8 -1.05 24.33 -41.13
CA ILE A 8 -1.86 23.12 -40.96
C ILE A 8 -1.04 22.02 -40.27
N LEU A 9 0.21 21.83 -40.68
CA LEU A 9 1.09 20.82 -40.09
C LEU A 9 1.37 21.10 -38.61
N THR A 10 1.60 22.36 -38.24
CA THR A 10 1.80 22.78 -36.84
C THR A 10 0.55 22.54 -35.98
N LEU A 11 -0.65 22.80 -36.52
CA LEU A 11 -1.91 22.57 -35.79
C LEU A 11 -2.16 21.08 -35.53
N ILE A 12 -1.90 20.23 -36.52
CA ILE A 12 -2.04 18.77 -36.37
C ILE A 12 -1.07 18.25 -35.30
N LEU A 13 0.19 18.69 -35.35
CA LEU A 13 1.19 18.28 -34.37
C LEU A 13 0.82 18.72 -32.94
N ALA A 14 0.33 19.95 -32.79
CA ALA A 14 -0.14 20.45 -31.50
C ALA A 14 -1.33 19.64 -30.96
N ALA A 15 -2.26 19.23 -31.83
CA ALA A 15 -3.39 18.38 -31.44
C ALA A 15 -2.94 16.99 -30.96
N PHE A 16 -1.96 16.38 -31.62
CA PHE A 16 -1.39 15.09 -31.17
C PHE A 16 -0.65 15.20 -29.84
N ILE A 17 0.10 16.28 -29.62
CA ILE A 17 0.77 16.53 -28.34
C ILE A 17 -0.27 16.74 -27.23
N LEU A 18 -1.32 17.51 -27.49
CA LEU A 18 -2.41 17.74 -26.54
C LEU A 18 -3.20 16.46 -26.23
N MET A 19 -3.48 15.62 -27.22
CA MET A 19 -4.10 14.31 -27.00
C MET A 19 -3.19 13.39 -26.19
N GLY A 20 -1.88 13.36 -26.47
CA GLY A 20 -0.91 12.57 -25.71
C GLY A 20 -0.82 12.98 -24.25
N LEU A 21 -0.86 14.29 -23.97
CA LEU A 21 -0.88 14.82 -22.60
C LEU A 21 -2.18 14.49 -21.85
N PHE A 22 -3.32 14.44 -22.56
CA PHE A 22 -4.62 14.05 -21.98
C PHE A 22 -4.71 12.56 -21.65
N SER A 23 -4.01 11.70 -22.40
CA SER A 23 -3.98 10.26 -22.14
C SER A 23 -3.23 9.91 -20.85
N CYS A 24 -2.22 10.69 -20.47
CA CYS A 24 -1.45 10.44 -19.24
C CYS A 24 -2.24 10.74 -17.96
N SER A 25 -3.27 11.60 -18.00
CA SER A 25 -4.07 11.95 -16.82
C SER A 25 -5.24 11.01 -16.56
N LEU A 26 -5.52 10.04 -17.44
CA LEU A 26 -6.64 9.11 -17.32
C LEU A 26 -6.27 7.78 -16.64
N PHE A 27 -5.02 7.63 -16.23
CA PHE A 27 -4.48 6.44 -15.56
C PHE A 27 -3.72 6.85 -14.29
N GLU A 28 -4.39 7.58 -13.39
CA GLU A 28 -3.98 7.51 -11.99
C GLU A 28 -4.65 6.26 -11.41
N PRO A 29 -3.88 5.23 -11.00
CA PRO A 29 -4.45 4.19 -10.17
C PRO A 29 -4.90 4.86 -8.86
N ASP A 30 -6.21 5.01 -8.67
CA ASP A 30 -6.77 5.55 -7.44
C ASP A 30 -6.43 4.59 -6.29
N PHE A 31 -5.45 4.96 -5.46
CA PHE A 31 -5.19 4.28 -4.21
C PHE A 31 -5.92 5.00 -3.08
N ILE A 32 -6.60 4.24 -2.24
CA ILE A 32 -7.12 4.73 -0.97
C ILE A 32 -5.99 4.54 0.04
N ALA A 33 -5.46 5.66 0.55
CA ALA A 33 -4.46 5.67 1.60
C ALA A 33 -5.11 5.86 2.98
N TRP A 34 -4.58 5.20 4.00
CA TRP A 34 -4.95 5.48 5.38
C TRP A 34 -3.76 5.31 6.33
N GLU A 35 -3.84 5.96 7.48
CA GLU A 35 -2.90 5.75 8.57
C GLU A 35 -3.54 4.85 9.64
N HIS A 36 -2.70 4.01 10.24
CA HIS A 36 -3.04 3.15 11.35
C HIS A 36 -2.01 3.37 12.47
N VAL A 37 -2.50 3.80 13.63
CA VAL A 37 -1.67 3.82 14.84
C VAL A 37 -1.69 2.41 15.43
N VAL A 38 -0.53 1.80 15.52
CA VAL A 38 -0.36 0.46 16.09
C VAL A 38 -0.71 0.51 17.57
N VAL A 39 -1.84 -0.10 17.92
CA VAL A 39 -2.26 -0.26 19.31
C VAL A 39 -2.33 -1.75 19.61
N ALA A 40 -1.44 -2.23 20.49
CA ALA A 40 -1.50 -3.59 20.97
C ALA A 40 -2.73 -3.76 21.87
N SER A 41 -3.65 -4.63 21.46
CA SER A 41 -4.83 -4.97 22.25
C SER A 41 -4.60 -6.18 23.15
N ASN A 42 -3.70 -7.09 22.74
CA ASN A 42 -3.22 -8.19 23.55
C ASN A 42 -1.74 -8.46 23.23
N TYR A 43 -1.01 -8.90 24.25
CA TYR A 43 0.38 -9.33 24.15
C TYR A 43 0.48 -10.77 24.62
N THR A 44 1.11 -11.61 23.82
CA THR A 44 1.49 -12.98 24.21
C THR A 44 2.99 -13.11 24.11
N ASP A 45 3.63 -13.43 25.24
CA ASP A 45 5.06 -13.76 25.29
C ASP A 45 5.24 -15.21 24.82
N MET A 46 5.98 -15.41 23.73
CA MET A 46 6.35 -16.72 23.19
C MET A 46 7.82 -17.07 23.48
N GLY A 47 8.47 -16.32 24.37
CA GLY A 47 9.88 -16.49 24.76
C GLY A 47 10.81 -15.74 23.81
N ASP A 48 11.03 -16.30 22.62
CA ASP A 48 11.97 -15.72 21.64
C ASP A 48 11.32 -14.66 20.72
N TYR A 49 9.99 -14.54 20.75
CA TYR A 49 9.22 -13.53 20.02
C TYR A 49 7.99 -13.10 20.82
N GLY A 50 7.50 -11.90 20.53
CA GLY A 50 6.23 -11.38 21.06
C GLY A 50 5.15 -11.55 20.01
N VAL A 51 3.91 -11.76 20.44
CA VAL A 51 2.77 -11.66 19.54
C VAL A 51 1.96 -10.45 19.99
N TYR A 52 1.85 -9.46 19.11
CA TYR A 52 0.99 -8.31 19.33
C TYR A 52 -0.28 -8.47 18.52
N LYS A 53 -1.39 -8.66 19.22
CA LYS A 53 -2.69 -8.67 18.58
C LYS A 53 -3.11 -7.24 18.27
N ILE A 54 -3.11 -6.91 16.99
CA ILE A 54 -3.74 -5.70 16.46
C ILE A 54 -5.15 -6.10 16.03
N VAL A 55 -6.12 -5.21 16.19
CA VAL A 55 -7.49 -5.44 15.74
C VAL A 55 -7.91 -4.24 14.93
N ASP A 56 -7.99 -4.42 13.62
CA ASP A 56 -8.46 -3.40 12.70
C ASP A 56 -9.28 -4.03 11.57
N GLU A 57 -10.57 -3.70 11.57
CA GLU A 57 -11.57 -4.25 10.65
C GLU A 57 -11.28 -3.91 9.18
N ARG A 58 -10.44 -2.90 8.91
CA ARG A 58 -10.02 -2.55 7.54
C ARG A 58 -9.18 -3.65 6.88
N PHE A 59 -8.53 -4.49 7.69
CA PHE A 59 -7.77 -5.67 7.22
C PHE A 59 -8.61 -6.96 7.25
N ASN A 60 -9.82 -6.91 7.81
CA ASN A 60 -10.75 -8.04 7.90
C ASN A 60 -11.56 -8.19 6.60
N THR A 61 -10.88 -8.34 5.46
CA THR A 61 -11.50 -8.56 4.15
C THR A 61 -10.83 -9.73 3.44
N LYS A 62 -11.46 -10.32 2.42
CA LYS A 62 -10.82 -11.34 1.55
C LYS A 62 -9.76 -10.73 0.61
N ASP A 63 -9.69 -9.41 0.55
CA ASP A 63 -8.91 -8.63 -0.41
C ASP A 63 -7.63 -8.06 0.23
N TRP A 64 -7.18 -8.61 1.36
CA TRP A 64 -5.99 -8.12 2.06
C TRP A 64 -4.69 -8.25 1.24
N TYR A 65 -4.66 -9.16 0.26
CA TYR A 65 -3.58 -9.26 -0.72
C TYR A 65 -3.44 -7.98 -1.59
N ASP A 66 -4.46 -7.13 -1.63
CA ASP A 66 -4.46 -5.83 -2.29
C ASP A 66 -4.17 -4.67 -1.31
N VAL A 67 -3.62 -4.98 -0.13
CA VAL A 67 -3.12 -3.97 0.80
C VAL A 67 -1.60 -3.88 0.65
N TRP A 68 -1.11 -2.66 0.52
CA TRP A 68 0.30 -2.31 0.54
C TRP A 68 0.60 -1.50 1.79
N MET A 69 1.82 -1.64 2.31
CA MET A 69 2.33 -0.86 3.44
C MET A 69 3.50 0.01 3.00
N ASP A 70 3.60 1.18 3.61
CA ASP A 70 4.77 2.04 3.53
C ASP A 70 5.89 1.50 4.44
N ASP A 71 6.97 1.00 3.84
CA ASP A 71 8.08 0.38 4.58
C ASP A 71 9.12 1.41 5.05
N GLU A 72 8.96 2.68 4.68
CA GLU A 72 9.84 3.79 5.10
C GLU A 72 9.94 3.93 6.63
N TYR A 73 8.97 3.38 7.38
CA TYR A 73 9.05 3.31 8.84
C TYR A 73 10.23 2.44 9.32
N TRP A 74 10.54 1.36 8.61
CA TRP A 74 11.62 0.43 8.95
C TRP A 74 12.96 0.90 8.41
N ASP A 75 12.96 1.30 7.14
CA ASP A 75 14.13 1.82 6.45
C ASP A 75 13.66 2.85 5.42
N PRO A 76 14.11 4.12 5.50
CA PRO A 76 13.72 5.17 4.55
C PRO A 76 14.05 4.88 3.08
N ASP A 77 14.95 3.94 2.82
CA ASP A 77 15.29 3.50 1.46
C ASP A 77 14.34 2.40 0.94
N LEU A 78 13.48 1.85 1.82
CA LEU A 78 12.40 0.95 1.44
C LEU A 78 11.17 1.76 1.03
N GLY A 79 10.63 1.45 -0.16
CA GLY A 79 9.41 2.09 -0.67
C GLY A 79 8.16 1.43 -0.10
N TRP A 80 7.25 0.99 -0.96
CA TRP A 80 6.04 0.28 -0.55
C TRP A 80 6.10 -1.18 -0.95
N SER A 81 5.65 -2.07 -0.08
CA SER A 81 5.53 -3.51 -0.36
C SER A 81 4.11 -4.01 -0.13
N SER A 82 3.81 -5.22 -0.61
CA SER A 82 2.60 -5.93 -0.21
C SER A 82 2.59 -6.05 1.31
N PHE A 83 1.41 -5.91 1.93
CA PHE A 83 1.25 -6.13 3.36
C PHE A 83 1.31 -7.64 3.67
N GLU A 84 2.52 -8.16 3.55
CA GLU A 84 2.95 -9.52 3.82
C GLU A 84 4.09 -9.45 4.84
N GLY A 85 4.53 -10.60 5.38
CA GLY A 85 5.60 -10.60 6.38
C GLY A 85 6.87 -9.93 5.86
N LEU A 86 7.40 -8.95 6.60
CA LEU A 86 8.61 -8.22 6.24
C LEU A 86 9.80 -8.84 6.98
N TYR A 87 10.83 -9.23 6.23
CA TYR A 87 12.02 -9.90 6.74
C TYR A 87 13.29 -9.11 6.45
N ASP A 88 14.05 -8.84 7.51
CA ASP A 88 15.41 -8.32 7.43
C ASP A 88 16.40 -9.49 7.25
N SER A 89 16.99 -9.57 6.05
CA SER A 89 17.97 -10.60 5.74
C SER A 89 19.34 -10.37 6.39
N ASP A 90 19.68 -9.14 6.76
CA ASP A 90 20.99 -8.78 7.30
C ASP A 90 21.12 -9.17 8.78
N VAL A 91 20.04 -9.02 9.55
CA VAL A 91 19.97 -9.52 10.93
C VAL A 91 19.29 -10.87 11.06
N GLY A 92 18.70 -11.37 9.97
CA GLY A 92 18.03 -12.66 9.91
C GLY A 92 16.74 -12.72 10.74
N ARG A 93 15.95 -11.65 10.73
CA ARG A 93 14.77 -11.48 11.61
C ARG A 93 13.57 -10.94 10.85
N MET A 94 12.37 -11.36 11.24
CA MET A 94 11.12 -10.78 10.73
C MET A 94 10.77 -9.50 11.50
N TYR A 95 10.52 -8.39 10.79
CA TYR A 95 9.98 -7.17 11.37
C TYR A 95 8.54 -7.36 11.81
N PHE A 96 7.72 -7.96 10.96
CA PHE A 96 6.39 -8.42 11.33
C PHE A 96 5.93 -9.56 10.40
N GLU A 97 4.98 -10.36 10.85
CA GLU A 97 4.26 -11.36 10.04
C GLU A 97 2.76 -11.27 10.35
N PRO A 98 1.90 -10.89 9.39
CA PRO A 98 0.47 -10.79 9.62
C PRO A 98 -0.21 -12.17 9.54
N GLU A 99 -1.02 -12.51 10.55
CA GLU A 99 -1.89 -13.68 10.58
C GLU A 99 -3.36 -13.27 10.50
N TYR A 100 -4.12 -13.95 9.64
CA TYR A 100 -5.49 -13.55 9.31
C TYR A 100 -6.52 -14.47 9.96
N TYR A 101 -7.50 -13.86 10.62
CA TYR A 101 -8.59 -14.54 11.29
C TYR A 101 -9.94 -13.94 10.86
N GLU A 102 -11.02 -14.69 11.08
CA GLU A 102 -12.37 -14.17 10.86
C GLU A 102 -12.66 -13.06 11.89
N GLY A 103 -12.67 -11.79 11.45
CA GLY A 103 -12.93 -10.64 12.33
C GLY A 103 -11.73 -9.72 12.56
N TYR A 104 -10.49 -10.18 12.35
CA TYR A 104 -9.28 -9.44 12.74
C TYR A 104 -7.99 -10.01 12.11
N THR A 105 -6.89 -9.26 12.19
CA THR A 105 -5.55 -9.66 11.76
C THR A 105 -4.56 -9.50 12.90
N GLU A 106 -3.85 -10.56 13.31
CA GLU A 106 -2.77 -10.47 14.31
C GLU A 106 -1.44 -10.15 13.62
N TRP A 107 -0.57 -9.39 14.29
CA TRP A 107 0.74 -9.04 13.74
C TRP A 107 1.81 -9.57 14.68
N ASN A 108 2.52 -10.60 14.23
CA ASN A 108 3.60 -11.20 15.00
C ASN A 108 4.86 -10.33 14.81
N THR A 109 5.48 -9.84 15.88
CA THR A 109 6.75 -9.08 15.80
C THR A 109 7.61 -9.33 17.04
N PHE A 110 8.93 -9.22 16.93
CA PHE A 110 9.80 -9.43 18.09
C PHE A 110 9.56 -8.38 19.18
N THR A 111 9.74 -8.78 20.44
CA THR A 111 9.50 -7.91 21.61
C THR A 111 10.47 -6.74 21.72
N ASP A 112 11.63 -6.82 21.08
CA ASP A 112 12.65 -5.78 21.03
C ASP A 112 12.39 -4.73 19.92
N ILE A 113 11.42 -4.99 19.04
CA ILE A 113 10.96 -4.05 18.02
C ILE A 113 9.81 -3.25 18.64
N ASP A 114 10.08 -2.00 19.02
CA ASP A 114 9.06 -1.11 19.59
C ASP A 114 8.18 -0.54 18.48
N ILE A 115 7.13 -1.29 18.14
CA ILE A 115 6.16 -0.91 17.11
C ILE A 115 4.92 -0.26 17.71
N ILE A 116 4.71 -0.37 19.03
CA ILE A 116 3.51 0.12 19.67
C ILE A 116 3.53 1.65 19.68
N GLY A 117 2.45 2.25 19.18
CA GLY A 117 2.34 3.70 19.00
C GLY A 117 2.94 4.20 17.68
N ALA A 118 3.58 3.34 16.90
CA ALA A 118 3.98 3.67 15.54
C ALA A 118 2.74 4.02 14.70
N THR A 119 2.88 5.02 13.83
CA THR A 119 1.86 5.34 12.83
C THR A 119 2.35 4.83 11.49
N LEU A 120 1.68 3.79 10.99
CA LEU A 120 2.00 3.14 9.73
C LEU A 120 1.00 3.57 8.67
N ARG A 121 1.47 3.73 7.43
CA ARG A 121 0.64 4.12 6.30
C ARG A 121 0.39 2.93 5.39
N PHE A 122 -0.85 2.81 4.97
CA PHE A 122 -1.34 1.72 4.14
C PHE A 122 -2.03 2.26 2.90
N TYR A 123 -2.02 1.45 1.84
CA TYR A 123 -2.64 1.75 0.57
C TYR A 123 -3.44 0.54 0.10
N ARG A 124 -4.58 0.78 -0.53
CA ARG A 124 -5.33 -0.25 -1.25
C ARG A 124 -5.82 0.30 -2.58
N ARG A 125 -6.00 -0.55 -3.59
CA ARG A 125 -6.63 -0.12 -4.83
C ARG A 125 -8.09 0.26 -4.57
N SER A 126 -8.50 1.39 -5.12
CA SER A 126 -9.91 1.75 -5.24
C SER A 126 -10.51 0.90 -6.35
N TYR A 127 -11.11 -0.23 -5.99
CA TYR A 127 -11.96 -0.95 -6.94
C TYR A 127 -13.29 -0.19 -7.04
N PRO A 128 -13.76 0.15 -8.26
CA PRO A 128 -15.16 0.54 -8.41
C PRO A 128 -16.01 -0.62 -7.88
N GLU A 129 -16.98 -0.33 -7.01
CA GLU A 129 -17.91 -1.36 -6.54
C GLU A 129 -18.42 -2.15 -7.75
N PRO A 130 -18.43 -3.50 -7.70
CA PRO A 130 -18.97 -4.27 -8.79
C PRO A 130 -20.40 -3.79 -9.02
N LEU A 131 -20.71 -3.42 -10.26
CA LEU A 131 -22.04 -2.92 -10.65
C LEU A 131 -23.17 -3.91 -10.32
N PHE A 132 -22.81 -5.15 -9.98
CA PHE A 132 -23.71 -6.19 -9.48
C PHE A 132 -23.04 -6.91 -8.31
N PRO A 133 -23.59 -6.85 -7.08
CA PRO A 133 -23.19 -7.75 -6.01
C PRO A 133 -23.61 -9.19 -6.35
N GLU A 134 -22.80 -10.17 -5.96
CA GLU A 134 -23.07 -11.61 -6.12
C GLU A 134 -24.34 -12.08 -5.37
#